data_AF-B0BZ11-F1
#
_entry.id   AF-B0BZ11-F1
#
_cell.length_a   1.000
_cell.length_b   1.000
_cell.length_c   1.000
_cell.angle_alpha   90.00
_cell.angle_beta   90.00
_cell.angle_gamma   90.00
#
_symmetry.space_group_name_H-M   'P 1'
#
loop_
_entity.id
_entity.type
_entity.pdbx_description
1 polymer ?
#
loop_
_entity_poly.entity_id
_entity_poly.type
_entity_poly.pdbx_seq_one_letter_code
_entity_poly.pdbx_strand_id
1 'polypeptide(L)'
;MKTKFPIKQAIYQKRTSQGFTLPELLVAAVISLGVVAIGGFGLVSIFRSSQVANAQNERRVELNRSLDFMATEVRHADRILLDADNEPAPPGFNTALPSGAESVLMLKMPGFTDVQQSVVYYTAPSPNNLWLGPQVVYRWGPKHNGDGTYADPSDLANWSHEPLIDSIQDNSTSPSCPDTNWTANGNLGFGACVDSTGKMAKLFHAGVYDTPLQGSDIYTANTTVATRNSRIVTVTGGSTVTILEKSKMDIRVLGSEITCGVGGPPINTSAAYELTHGQQISQSALSTVAPLGVQTNISVAPGTELATDGASTTGGSCSPNISVSSDNNSNRVLTLQNGDSIPDYTPYGNQLPISTITQGYIDTNQRVTIADNQVIFLFELGSGSPGDDSYDFQDIVILATITPDSSTTVAPDSSG
;
A
#
# COMPACT_ATOMS: atom_id res chain seq x y z
N MET A 1 -62.80 -40.34 -87.64
CA MET A 1 -62.13 -40.02 -86.36
C MET A 1 -61.05 -39.00 -86.64
N LYS A 2 -61.18 -37.76 -86.12
CA LYS A 2 -60.30 -37.16 -85.09
C LYS A 2 -58.81 -37.29 -85.49
N THR A 3 -58.06 -36.21 -85.74
CA THR A 3 -57.80 -35.12 -84.78
C THR A 3 -57.27 -33.85 -85.46
N LYS A 4 -57.84 -32.71 -85.06
CA LYS A 4 -57.25 -31.36 -85.19
C LYS A 4 -55.97 -31.29 -84.35
N PHE A 5 -54.88 -30.78 -84.92
CA PHE A 5 -53.77 -30.20 -84.15
C PHE A 5 -53.65 -28.71 -84.47
N PRO A 6 -53.75 -27.82 -83.47
CA PRO A 6 -53.58 -26.39 -83.67
C PRO A 6 -52.09 -26.05 -83.74
N ILE A 7 -51.69 -25.33 -84.79
CA ILE A 7 -50.40 -24.66 -84.88
C ILE A 7 -50.42 -23.54 -83.85
N LYS A 8 -49.69 -23.69 -82.74
CA LYS A 8 -49.39 -22.59 -81.83
C LYS A 8 -48.51 -21.60 -82.59
N GLN A 9 -49.09 -20.47 -82.98
CA GLN A 9 -48.32 -19.29 -83.38
C GLN A 9 -47.51 -18.85 -82.16
N ALA A 10 -46.20 -19.03 -82.22
CA ALA A 10 -45.28 -18.35 -81.32
C ALA A 10 -45.37 -16.86 -81.60
N ILE A 11 -46.03 -16.11 -80.71
CA ILE A 11 -46.00 -14.66 -80.70
C ILE A 11 -44.55 -14.28 -80.33
N TYR A 12 -43.73 -14.04 -81.35
CA TYR A 12 -42.43 -13.40 -81.18
C TYR A 12 -42.71 -11.94 -80.79
N GLN A 13 -42.81 -11.67 -79.49
CA GLN A 13 -42.80 -10.31 -78.99
C GLN A 13 -41.47 -9.69 -79.40
N LYS A 14 -41.52 -8.87 -80.45
CA LYS A 14 -40.41 -8.01 -80.86
C LYS A 14 -40.19 -7.04 -79.70
N ARG A 15 -39.25 -7.35 -78.79
CA ARG A 15 -38.74 -6.38 -77.82
C ARG A 15 -38.13 -5.26 -78.65
N THR A 16 -38.85 -4.15 -78.78
CA THR A 16 -38.27 -2.90 -79.23
C THR A 16 -37.28 -2.48 -78.17
N SER A 17 -36.00 -2.79 -78.40
CA SER A 17 -34.90 -2.14 -77.70
C SER A 17 -34.91 -0.67 -78.10
N GLN A 18 -35.67 0.14 -77.38
CA GLN A 18 -35.50 1.58 -77.42
C GLN A 18 -34.12 1.85 -76.81
N GLY A 19 -33.19 2.30 -77.66
CA GLY A 19 -31.89 2.79 -77.18
C GLY A 19 -32.10 4.01 -76.30
N PHE A 20 -31.29 4.15 -75.25
CA PHE A 20 -31.33 5.31 -74.37
C PHE A 20 -31.01 6.59 -75.14
N THR A 21 -31.77 7.65 -74.86
CA THR A 21 -31.48 8.98 -75.37
C THR A 21 -30.30 9.59 -74.60
N LEU A 22 -29.53 10.46 -75.26
CA LEU A 22 -28.34 11.09 -74.66
C LEU A 22 -28.64 11.83 -73.33
N PRO A 23 -29.80 12.50 -73.14
CA PRO A 23 -30.19 13.07 -71.85
C PRO A 23 -30.40 12.04 -70.74
N GLU A 24 -30.95 10.86 -71.04
CA GLU A 24 -31.17 9.79 -70.03
C GLU A 24 -29.86 9.20 -69.53
N LEU A 25 -28.88 9.03 -70.41
CA LEU A 25 -27.52 8.60 -70.03
C LEU A 25 -26.82 9.64 -69.15
N LEU A 26 -26.99 10.93 -69.44
CA LEU A 26 -26.46 12.02 -68.61
C LEU A 26 -27.07 12.03 -67.21
N VAL A 27 -28.40 11.91 -67.11
CA VAL A 27 -29.10 11.86 -65.82
C VAL A 27 -28.69 10.61 -65.03
N ALA A 28 -28.63 9.44 -65.68
CA ALA A 28 -28.19 8.20 -65.04
C ALA A 28 -26.76 8.29 -64.52
N ALA A 29 -25.84 8.92 -65.28
CA ALA A 29 -24.46 9.14 -64.86
C ALA A 29 -24.40 10.08 -63.63
N VAL A 30 -25.13 11.19 -63.64
CA VAL A 30 -25.16 12.15 -62.53
C VAL A 30 -25.72 11.51 -61.25
N ILE A 31 -26.82 10.74 -61.36
CA ILE A 31 -27.40 10.03 -60.21
C ILE A 31 -26.42 8.99 -59.68
N SER A 32 -25.79 8.21 -60.55
CA SER A 32 -24.81 7.18 -60.14
C SER A 32 -23.61 7.79 -59.44
N LEU A 33 -23.06 8.89 -59.96
CA LEU A 33 -21.99 9.66 -59.32
C LEU A 33 -22.44 10.20 -57.95
N GLY A 34 -23.65 10.72 -57.85
CA GLY A 34 -24.23 11.18 -56.58
C GLY A 34 -24.32 10.07 -55.54
N VAL A 35 -24.83 8.90 -55.91
CA VAL A 35 -24.94 7.74 -55.01
C VAL A 35 -23.56 7.24 -54.57
N VAL A 36 -22.60 7.14 -55.48
CA VAL A 36 -21.23 6.74 -55.16
C VAL A 36 -20.56 7.76 -54.23
N ALA A 37 -20.75 9.06 -54.46
CA ALA A 37 -20.21 10.10 -53.61
C ALA A 37 -20.80 10.05 -52.18
N ILE A 38 -22.13 9.93 -52.06
CA ILE A 38 -22.82 9.83 -50.77
C ILE A 38 -22.40 8.54 -50.04
N GLY A 39 -22.37 7.41 -50.75
CA GLY A 39 -21.95 6.12 -50.19
C GLY A 39 -20.48 6.12 -49.75
N GLY A 40 -19.60 6.71 -50.54
CA GLY A 40 -18.18 6.86 -50.23
C GLY A 40 -17.95 7.73 -48.98
N PHE A 41 -18.66 8.86 -48.87
CA PHE A 41 -18.60 9.70 -47.67
C PHE A 41 -19.13 8.97 -46.43
N GLY A 42 -20.25 8.25 -46.55
CA GLY A 42 -20.84 7.48 -45.46
C GLY A 42 -19.89 6.40 -44.91
N LEU A 43 -19.25 5.64 -45.81
CA LEU A 43 -18.28 4.60 -45.43
C LEU A 43 -17.05 5.19 -44.70
N VAL A 44 -16.51 6.30 -45.21
CA VAL A 44 -15.38 6.99 -44.57
C VAL A 44 -15.76 7.52 -43.19
N SER A 45 -16.97 8.07 -43.04
CA SER A 45 -17.47 8.53 -41.74
C SER A 45 -17.58 7.38 -40.73
N ILE A 46 -18.09 6.21 -41.15
CA ILE A 46 -18.20 5.02 -40.31
C ILE A 46 -16.82 4.52 -39.89
N PHE A 47 -15.85 4.44 -40.82
CA PHE A 47 -14.50 4.00 -40.48
C PHE A 47 -13.80 4.94 -39.51
N ARG A 48 -13.95 6.26 -39.68
CA ARG A 48 -13.39 7.23 -38.74
C ARG A 48 -14.01 7.09 -37.36
N SER A 49 -15.34 6.99 -37.28
CA SER A 49 -16.04 6.79 -36.01
C SER A 49 -15.60 5.49 -35.33
N SER A 50 -15.45 4.40 -36.09
CA SER A 50 -14.96 3.13 -35.56
C SER A 50 -13.51 3.22 -35.07
N GLN A 51 -12.63 3.93 -35.77
CA GLN A 51 -11.24 4.11 -35.32
C GLN A 51 -11.15 4.91 -34.02
N VAL A 52 -11.89 6.02 -33.91
CA VAL A 52 -11.96 6.81 -32.67
C VAL A 52 -12.51 5.99 -31.52
N ALA A 53 -13.62 5.28 -31.73
CA ALA A 53 -14.23 4.45 -30.70
C ALA A 53 -13.30 3.32 -30.24
N ASN A 54 -12.56 2.69 -31.17
CA ASN A 54 -11.58 1.65 -30.84
C ASN A 54 -10.42 2.22 -30.02
N ALA A 55 -9.81 3.34 -30.45
CA ALA A 55 -8.70 3.98 -29.75
C ALA A 55 -9.11 4.44 -28.34
N GLN A 56 -10.30 5.03 -28.20
CA GLN A 56 -10.84 5.42 -26.90
C GLN A 56 -11.09 4.20 -26.00
N ASN A 57 -11.63 3.10 -26.55
CA ASN A 57 -11.89 1.89 -25.79
C ASN A 57 -10.60 1.20 -25.32
N GLU A 58 -9.59 1.12 -26.18
CA GLU A 58 -8.26 0.63 -25.83
C GLU A 58 -7.65 1.47 -24.71
N ARG A 59 -7.66 2.80 -24.85
CA ARG A 59 -7.16 3.73 -23.83
C ARG A 59 -7.87 3.57 -22.49
N ARG A 60 -9.19 3.38 -22.51
CA ARG A 60 -9.99 3.11 -21.32
C ARG A 60 -9.58 1.79 -20.65
N VAL A 61 -9.41 0.71 -21.41
CA VAL A 61 -9.05 -0.60 -20.84
C VAL A 61 -7.66 -0.54 -20.20
N GLU A 62 -6.67 0.04 -20.88
CA GLU A 62 -5.30 0.14 -20.38
C GLU A 62 -5.22 1.01 -19.11
N LEU A 63 -5.86 2.18 -19.09
CA LEU A 63 -5.87 3.05 -17.91
C LEU A 63 -6.53 2.38 -16.70
N ASN A 64 -7.64 1.68 -16.90
CA ASN A 64 -8.30 0.98 -15.79
C ASN A 64 -7.47 -0.20 -15.30
N ARG A 65 -6.76 -0.91 -16.18
CA ARG A 65 -5.86 -2.00 -15.79
C ARG A 65 -4.67 -1.49 -14.96
N SER A 66 -4.08 -0.36 -15.37
CA SER A 66 -3.03 0.33 -14.60
C SER A 66 -3.54 0.75 -13.21
N LEU A 67 -4.72 1.36 -13.15
CA LEU A 67 -5.35 1.75 -11.87
C LEU A 67 -5.65 0.55 -10.97
N ASP A 68 -6.11 -0.58 -11.51
CA ASP A 68 -6.41 -1.77 -10.71
C ASP A 68 -5.14 -2.43 -10.15
N PHE A 69 -4.06 -2.44 -10.96
CA PHE A 69 -2.75 -2.88 -10.50
C PHE A 69 -2.24 -2.02 -9.34
N MET A 70 -2.22 -0.69 -9.50
CA MET A 70 -1.83 0.23 -8.42
C MET A 70 -2.74 0.13 -7.20
N ALA A 71 -4.06 0.04 -7.41
CA ALA A 71 -5.00 -0.13 -6.31
C ALA A 71 -4.77 -1.43 -5.54
N THR A 72 -4.33 -2.49 -6.21
CA THR A 72 -3.96 -3.74 -5.55
C THR A 72 -2.71 -3.55 -4.68
N GLU A 73 -1.65 -2.91 -5.18
CA GLU A 73 -0.49 -2.60 -4.35
C GLU A 73 -0.82 -1.67 -3.17
N VAL A 74 -1.66 -0.65 -3.37
CA VAL A 74 -2.15 0.21 -2.27
C VAL A 74 -2.89 -0.61 -1.21
N ARG A 75 -3.73 -1.56 -1.62
CA ARG A 75 -4.44 -2.44 -0.67
C ARG A 75 -3.46 -3.30 0.13
N HIS A 76 -2.32 -3.68 -0.46
CA HIS A 76 -1.27 -4.46 0.20
C HIS A 76 -0.29 -3.61 1.00
N ALA A 77 -0.29 -2.28 0.84
CA ALA A 77 0.60 -1.39 1.55
C ALA A 77 0.21 -1.24 3.04
N ASP A 78 1.22 -1.00 3.88
CA ASP A 78 1.08 -0.61 5.28
C ASP A 78 0.52 0.80 5.40
N ARG A 79 1.06 1.70 4.59
CA ARG A 79 0.63 3.10 4.50
C ARG A 79 1.05 3.70 3.17
N ILE A 80 0.33 4.74 2.80
CA ILE A 80 0.64 5.64 1.70
C ILE A 80 1.36 6.84 2.29
N LEU A 81 2.51 7.24 1.75
CA LEU A 81 3.17 8.46 2.19
C LEU A 81 2.41 9.68 1.62
N LEU A 82 2.31 10.74 2.42
CA LEU A 82 1.37 11.82 2.16
C LEU A 82 1.81 12.71 1.00
N ASP A 83 3.10 13.07 0.97
CA ASP A 83 3.68 14.02 0.03
C ASP A 83 4.86 13.37 -0.69
N ALA A 84 4.62 12.83 -1.87
CA ALA A 84 5.58 12.02 -2.60
C ALA A 84 6.82 12.83 -3.05
N ASP A 85 6.72 14.16 -3.14
CA ASP A 85 7.82 15.03 -3.55
C ASP A 85 8.70 15.46 -2.36
N ASN A 86 8.11 15.57 -1.17
CA ASN A 86 8.84 15.98 0.04
C ASN A 86 9.35 14.80 0.89
N GLU A 87 8.86 13.58 0.63
CA GLU A 87 9.35 12.39 1.31
C GLU A 87 10.77 12.00 0.83
N PRO A 88 11.64 11.51 1.74
CA PRO A 88 12.97 11.07 1.34
C PRO A 88 12.90 9.97 0.28
N ALA A 89 13.52 10.23 -0.86
CA ALA A 89 13.67 9.25 -1.92
C ALA A 89 14.37 7.98 -1.41
N PRO A 90 13.83 6.79 -1.70
CA PRO A 90 14.48 5.52 -1.39
C PRO A 90 15.89 5.40 -1.98
N PRO A 91 16.82 4.66 -1.34
CA PRO A 91 18.15 4.43 -1.87
C PRO A 91 18.07 3.73 -3.24
N GLY A 92 18.77 4.28 -4.23
CA GLY A 92 18.75 3.77 -5.60
C GLY A 92 17.59 4.26 -6.47
N PHE A 93 16.53 4.87 -5.91
CA PHE A 93 15.47 5.48 -6.72
C PHE A 93 16.04 6.57 -7.63
N ASN A 94 16.84 7.48 -7.05
CA ASN A 94 17.43 8.59 -7.80
C ASN A 94 18.54 8.19 -8.77
N THR A 95 18.99 6.92 -8.75
CA THR A 95 19.95 6.46 -9.75
C THR A 95 19.22 6.22 -11.08
N ALA A 96 19.63 6.98 -12.10
CA ALA A 96 19.11 6.92 -13.48
C ALA A 96 17.65 7.39 -13.68
N LEU A 97 17.12 8.26 -12.82
CA LEU A 97 15.85 8.94 -13.10
C LEU A 97 15.96 9.85 -14.34
N PRO A 98 15.01 9.76 -15.29
CA PRO A 98 14.94 10.71 -16.40
C PRO A 98 14.74 12.15 -15.91
N SER A 99 15.26 13.12 -16.67
CA SER A 99 14.99 14.53 -16.40
C SER A 99 13.49 14.81 -16.58
N GLY A 100 12.89 15.52 -15.61
CA GLY A 100 11.46 15.80 -15.59
C GLY A 100 10.61 14.71 -14.97
N ALA A 101 11.22 13.77 -14.23
CA ALA A 101 10.47 12.81 -13.43
C ALA A 101 9.80 13.49 -12.20
N GLU A 102 8.54 13.13 -11.93
CA GLU A 102 7.74 13.63 -10.79
C GLU A 102 7.18 12.45 -10.00
N SER A 103 7.46 12.39 -8.70
CA SER A 103 6.94 11.35 -7.81
C SER A 103 5.47 11.61 -7.51
N VAL A 104 4.62 10.59 -7.64
CA VAL A 104 3.16 10.78 -7.51
C VAL A 104 2.58 9.93 -6.37
N LEU A 105 3.07 8.72 -6.18
CA LEU A 105 2.55 7.80 -5.16
C LEU A 105 3.70 7.02 -4.54
N MET A 106 3.83 7.06 -3.22
CA MET A 106 4.82 6.27 -2.48
C MET A 106 4.13 5.36 -1.48
N LEU A 107 4.45 4.06 -1.54
CA LEU A 107 3.84 3.02 -0.73
C LEU A 107 4.88 2.37 0.16
N LYS A 108 4.62 2.36 1.47
CA LYS A 108 5.36 1.51 2.40
C LYS A 108 4.69 0.14 2.44
N MET A 109 5.42 -0.91 2.07
CA MET A 109 4.90 -2.27 2.05
C MET A 109 5.23 -3.02 3.35
N PRO A 110 4.43 -4.02 3.75
CA PRO A 110 4.70 -4.86 4.91
C PRO A 110 6.02 -5.61 4.74
N GLY A 111 6.80 -5.71 5.82
CA GLY A 111 8.09 -6.39 5.84
C GLY A 111 9.26 -5.57 5.29
N PHE A 112 9.04 -4.32 4.87
CA PHE A 112 10.12 -3.41 4.50
C PHE A 112 10.70 -2.79 5.77
N THR A 113 11.85 -3.30 6.20
CA THR A 113 12.45 -3.01 7.52
C THR A 113 13.17 -1.67 7.58
N ASP A 114 13.53 -1.10 6.42
CA ASP A 114 14.13 0.24 6.36
C ASP A 114 13.04 1.31 6.18
N VAL A 115 13.15 2.42 6.91
CA VAL A 115 12.28 3.60 6.75
C VAL A 115 12.37 4.20 5.35
N GLN A 116 13.42 3.89 4.58
CA GLN A 116 13.61 4.37 3.21
C GLN A 116 13.25 3.35 2.13
N GLN A 117 12.71 2.17 2.46
CA GLN A 117 12.18 1.22 1.48
C GLN A 117 10.73 1.57 1.19
N SER A 118 10.43 2.06 -0.01
CA SER A 118 9.06 2.36 -0.45
C SER A 118 8.92 2.16 -1.95
N VAL A 119 7.82 1.53 -2.39
CA VAL A 119 7.50 1.44 -3.83
C VAL A 119 7.09 2.83 -4.30
N VAL A 120 7.67 3.31 -5.39
CA VAL A 120 7.41 4.66 -5.91
C VAL A 120 6.78 4.56 -7.30
N TYR A 121 5.64 5.20 -7.48
CA TYR A 121 5.11 5.49 -8.82
C TYR A 121 5.36 6.93 -9.15
N TYR A 122 5.88 7.15 -10.36
CA TYR A 122 6.29 8.45 -10.82
C TYR A 122 5.99 8.59 -12.32
N THR A 123 5.81 9.82 -12.79
CA THR A 123 5.75 10.13 -14.21
C THR A 123 7.12 10.51 -14.71
N ALA A 124 7.44 10.21 -15.96
CA ALA A 124 8.58 10.79 -16.64
C ALA A 124 8.31 10.92 -18.15
N PRO A 125 8.94 11.90 -18.83
CA PRO A 125 8.80 12.07 -20.27
C PRO A 125 9.15 10.78 -21.02
N SER A 126 8.44 10.49 -22.10
CA SER A 126 8.75 9.31 -22.91
C SER A 126 10.22 9.35 -23.38
N PRO A 127 11.05 8.34 -23.01
CA PRO A 127 12.50 8.42 -23.21
C PRO A 127 12.92 8.17 -24.66
N ASN A 128 12.04 7.59 -25.49
CA ASN A 128 12.30 7.23 -26.88
C ASN A 128 10.97 6.99 -27.62
N ASN A 129 11.05 6.52 -28.86
CA ASN A 129 9.90 6.16 -29.70
C ASN A 129 9.31 4.77 -29.41
N LEU A 130 9.79 4.05 -28.39
CA LEU A 130 9.23 2.76 -27.98
C LEU A 130 7.94 2.96 -27.18
N TRP A 131 7.90 4.00 -26.34
CA TRP A 131 6.76 4.35 -25.49
C TRP A 131 5.99 5.51 -26.10
N LEU A 132 4.66 5.41 -26.13
CA LEU A 132 3.82 6.48 -26.63
C LEU A 132 3.92 7.69 -25.70
N GLY A 133 4.31 8.85 -26.24
CA GLY A 133 4.37 10.10 -25.49
C GLY A 133 2.98 10.71 -25.27
N PRO A 134 2.87 11.77 -24.46
CA PRO A 134 4.00 12.57 -23.96
C PRO A 134 4.66 12.06 -22.66
N GLN A 135 3.90 11.48 -21.72
CA GLN A 135 4.41 10.96 -20.45
C GLN A 135 4.23 9.44 -20.33
N VAL A 136 5.05 8.82 -19.50
CA VAL A 136 4.96 7.41 -19.11
C VAL A 136 4.93 7.33 -17.58
N VAL A 137 4.04 6.50 -17.04
CA VAL A 137 4.05 6.16 -15.62
C VAL A 137 4.95 4.97 -15.40
N TYR A 138 5.87 5.12 -14.46
CA TYR A 138 6.81 4.11 -14.03
C TYR A 138 6.51 3.68 -12.60
N ARG A 139 6.92 2.47 -12.30
CA ARG A 139 6.99 1.92 -10.95
C ARG A 139 8.45 1.62 -10.64
N TRP A 140 8.95 2.14 -9.52
CA TRP A 140 10.21 1.72 -8.92
C TRP A 140 9.91 0.83 -7.71
N GLY A 141 10.42 -0.40 -7.74
CA GLY A 141 10.11 -1.40 -6.72
C GLY A 141 10.79 -2.74 -7.00
N PRO A 142 10.59 -3.73 -6.12
CA PRO A 142 11.01 -5.10 -6.38
C PRO A 142 10.18 -5.69 -7.52
N LYS A 143 10.76 -6.66 -8.22
CA LYS A 143 10.07 -7.40 -9.29
C LYS A 143 9.01 -8.31 -8.70
N HIS A 144 8.05 -8.70 -9.54
CA HIS A 144 7.06 -9.71 -9.17
C HIS A 144 7.50 -11.10 -9.67
N ASN A 145 7.38 -12.10 -8.81
CA ASN A 145 7.47 -13.51 -9.17
C ASN A 145 6.23 -13.92 -9.98
N GLY A 146 6.28 -15.09 -10.63
CA GLY A 146 5.15 -15.63 -11.39
C GLY A 146 3.89 -15.93 -10.57
N ASP A 147 4.01 -15.95 -9.25
CA ASP A 147 2.91 -16.08 -8.28
C ASP A 147 2.39 -14.73 -7.75
N GLY A 148 2.96 -13.61 -8.21
CA GLY A 148 2.58 -12.25 -7.79
C GLY A 148 3.23 -11.76 -6.50
N THR A 149 4.12 -12.54 -5.88
CA THR A 149 4.90 -12.09 -4.72
C THR A 149 6.09 -11.23 -5.13
N TYR A 150 6.64 -10.42 -4.22
CA TYR A 150 7.87 -9.68 -4.49
C TYR A 150 9.09 -10.60 -4.50
N ALA A 151 9.91 -10.48 -5.54
CA ALA A 151 11.23 -11.08 -5.62
C ALA A 151 12.22 -10.20 -4.84
N ASP A 152 12.89 -10.78 -3.85
CA ASP A 152 13.97 -10.17 -3.07
C ASP A 152 13.68 -8.73 -2.58
N PRO A 153 12.57 -8.49 -1.86
CA PRO A 153 12.15 -7.14 -1.47
C PRO A 153 13.16 -6.40 -0.58
N SER A 154 14.04 -7.11 0.12
CA SER A 154 15.08 -6.54 0.98
C SER A 154 16.34 -6.10 0.22
N ASP A 155 16.55 -6.55 -1.03
CA ASP A 155 17.72 -6.22 -1.83
C ASP A 155 17.40 -5.10 -2.83
N LEU A 156 17.67 -3.85 -2.42
CA LEU A 156 17.47 -2.65 -3.23
C LEU A 156 18.27 -2.65 -4.54
N ALA A 157 19.34 -3.45 -4.65
CA ALA A 157 20.12 -3.53 -5.89
C ALA A 157 19.35 -4.22 -7.03
N ASN A 158 18.34 -5.03 -6.71
CA ASN A 158 17.49 -5.72 -7.69
C ASN A 158 16.24 -4.93 -8.09
N TRP A 159 16.01 -3.78 -7.44
CA TRP A 159 14.87 -2.92 -7.76
C TRP A 159 15.12 -2.19 -9.07
N SER A 160 14.07 -1.99 -9.85
CA SER A 160 14.18 -1.38 -11.17
C SER A 160 13.03 -0.43 -11.47
N HIS A 161 13.32 0.53 -12.35
CA HIS A 161 12.33 1.42 -12.95
C HIS A 161 11.60 0.66 -14.07
N GLU A 162 10.34 0.28 -13.83
CA GLU A 162 9.52 -0.47 -14.77
C GLU A 162 8.41 0.42 -15.35
N PRO A 163 8.32 0.58 -16.67
CA PRO A 163 7.21 1.30 -17.29
C PRO A 163 5.92 0.51 -17.10
N LEU A 164 4.91 1.16 -16.51
CA LEU A 164 3.61 0.56 -16.25
C LEU A 164 2.62 0.87 -17.37
N ILE A 165 2.56 2.13 -17.79
CA ILE A 165 1.62 2.60 -18.81
C ILE A 165 2.13 3.86 -19.49
N ASP A 166 1.87 3.98 -20.79
CA ASP A 166 2.30 5.10 -21.64
C ASP A 166 1.11 5.94 -22.15
N SER A 167 1.41 6.87 -23.05
CA SER A 167 0.47 7.84 -23.63
C SER A 167 -0.28 8.63 -22.55
N ILE A 168 0.43 9.04 -21.51
CA ILE A 168 -0.12 9.85 -20.41
C ILE A 168 0.03 11.32 -20.77
N GLN A 169 -1.00 12.12 -20.49
CA GLN A 169 -1.02 13.55 -20.80
C GLN A 169 0.06 14.32 -20.01
N ASP A 170 0.58 15.43 -20.56
CA ASP A 170 1.64 16.26 -19.96
C ASP A 170 1.18 17.66 -19.52
N ASN A 171 -0.12 17.92 -19.61
CA ASN A 171 -0.75 19.12 -19.08
C ASN A 171 -0.72 19.10 -17.54
N SER A 172 0.07 20.02 -16.97
CA SER A 172 0.20 20.29 -15.53
C SER A 172 -1.14 20.69 -14.88
N THR A 173 -1.98 19.71 -14.58
CA THR A 173 -3.25 19.88 -13.88
C THR A 173 -3.22 19.02 -12.61
N SER A 174 -3.06 19.69 -11.47
CA SER A 174 -3.08 19.01 -10.17
C SER A 174 -4.44 18.33 -9.94
N PRO A 175 -4.47 17.12 -9.35
CA PRO A 175 -5.71 16.41 -9.09
C PRO A 175 -6.61 17.19 -8.11
N SER A 176 -7.91 17.21 -8.40
CA SER A 176 -8.89 17.80 -7.48
C SER A 176 -9.25 16.80 -6.39
N CYS A 177 -8.79 17.07 -5.17
CA CYS A 177 -8.98 16.17 -4.03
C CYS A 177 -10.39 16.27 -3.43
N PRO A 178 -10.90 15.16 -2.86
CA PRO A 178 -12.26 15.14 -2.29
C PRO A 178 -12.48 16.10 -1.12
N ASP A 179 -11.43 16.38 -0.34
CA ASP A 179 -11.48 17.18 0.88
C ASP A 179 -10.17 17.98 1.05
N THR A 180 -10.20 19.07 1.81
CA THR A 180 -9.04 19.94 2.09
C THR A 180 -7.97 19.26 2.95
N ASN A 181 -8.32 18.18 3.64
CA ASN A 181 -7.38 17.40 4.45
C ASN A 181 -6.59 16.35 3.65
N TRP A 182 -6.72 16.35 2.32
CA TRP A 182 -6.03 15.42 1.43
C TRP A 182 -4.89 16.14 0.72
N THR A 183 -3.75 15.48 0.60
CA THR A 183 -2.57 15.99 -0.11
C THR A 183 -2.62 15.57 -1.57
N ALA A 184 -2.55 16.54 -2.49
CA ALA A 184 -2.48 16.31 -3.93
C ALA A 184 -1.02 16.08 -4.35
N ASN A 185 -0.76 14.99 -5.05
CA ASN A 185 0.53 14.62 -5.62
C ASN A 185 0.40 14.41 -7.14
N GLY A 186 1.42 14.80 -7.90
CA GLY A 186 1.45 14.70 -9.35
C GLY A 186 0.61 15.74 -10.07
N ASN A 187 1.08 16.22 -11.22
CA ASN A 187 0.30 17.13 -12.06
C ASN A 187 0.31 16.76 -13.56
N LEU A 188 1.11 15.78 -13.97
CA LEU A 188 1.30 15.40 -15.38
C LEU A 188 0.46 14.17 -15.78
N GLY A 189 -0.87 14.29 -15.73
CA GLY A 189 -1.78 13.24 -16.21
C GLY A 189 -1.90 11.97 -15.37
N PHE A 190 -0.97 11.75 -14.46
CA PHE A 190 -1.10 10.83 -13.35
C PHE A 190 -1.01 11.63 -12.05
N GLY A 191 -1.96 11.39 -11.15
CA GLY A 191 -2.06 12.11 -9.90
C GLY A 191 -2.65 11.23 -8.80
N ALA A 192 -2.36 11.57 -7.56
CA ALA A 192 -2.94 10.92 -6.39
C ALA A 192 -3.35 11.97 -5.36
N CYS A 193 -4.54 11.82 -4.80
CA CYS A 193 -4.91 12.52 -3.58
C CYS A 193 -4.81 11.53 -2.43
N VAL A 194 -3.99 11.80 -1.43
CA VAL A 194 -3.78 10.94 -0.27
C VAL A 194 -4.43 11.58 0.95
N ASP A 195 -5.21 10.82 1.70
CA ASP A 195 -5.85 11.34 2.92
C ASP A 195 -4.81 11.59 4.03
N SER A 196 -5.12 12.47 4.98
CA SER A 196 -4.19 12.83 6.07
C SER A 196 -3.72 11.65 6.93
N THR A 197 -4.41 10.51 6.91
CA THR A 197 -4.02 9.31 7.65
C THR A 197 -3.06 8.40 6.87
N GLY A 198 -2.90 8.62 5.55
CA GLY A 198 -2.11 7.76 4.67
C GLY A 198 -2.72 6.36 4.50
N LYS A 199 -4.05 6.23 4.64
CA LYS A 199 -4.79 4.97 4.54
C LYS A 199 -5.74 4.92 3.36
N MET A 200 -6.04 6.06 2.75
CA MET A 200 -6.85 6.18 1.55
C MET A 200 -6.15 7.01 0.51
N ALA A 201 -6.29 6.61 -0.75
CA ALA A 201 -5.89 7.43 -1.88
C ALA A 201 -6.96 7.41 -2.97
N LYS A 202 -7.11 8.53 -3.65
CA LYS A 202 -7.84 8.64 -4.90
C LYS A 202 -6.81 8.82 -6.02
N LEU A 203 -6.72 7.82 -6.89
CA LEU A 203 -5.79 7.81 -8.02
C LEU A 203 -6.48 8.37 -9.25
N PHE A 204 -5.74 9.14 -10.04
CA PHE A 204 -6.20 9.81 -11.24
C PHE A 204 -5.27 9.46 -12.40
N HIS A 205 -5.87 9.17 -13.54
CA HIS A 205 -5.15 8.82 -14.74
C HIS A 205 -5.82 9.50 -15.93
N ALA A 206 -5.01 10.09 -16.81
CA ALA A 206 -5.47 10.76 -18.00
C ALA A 206 -4.53 10.41 -19.14
N GLY A 207 -5.07 9.70 -20.13
CA GLY A 207 -4.32 9.20 -21.27
C GLY A 207 -4.76 9.86 -22.56
N VAL A 208 -3.79 10.09 -23.43
CA VAL A 208 -3.95 10.63 -24.78
C VAL A 208 -4.24 9.48 -25.75
N TYR A 209 -5.18 9.69 -26.67
CA TYR A 209 -5.43 8.76 -27.78
C TYR A 209 -5.64 9.55 -29.08
N ASP A 210 -5.22 8.95 -30.20
CA ASP A 210 -5.28 9.60 -31.50
C ASP A 210 -6.67 9.51 -32.13
N THR A 211 -7.08 10.61 -32.77
CA THR A 211 -8.31 10.73 -33.54
C THR A 211 -7.95 11.06 -34.99
N PRO A 212 -8.43 10.27 -35.98
CA PRO A 212 -8.18 10.57 -37.38
C PRO A 212 -8.81 11.93 -37.73
N LEU A 213 -7.97 12.95 -37.91
CA LEU A 213 -8.25 14.35 -38.32
C LEU A 213 -8.50 15.40 -37.23
N GLN A 214 -8.78 15.03 -35.97
CA GLN A 214 -8.93 16.00 -34.88
C GLN A 214 -7.66 16.11 -34.02
N GLY A 215 -6.63 15.31 -34.31
CA GLY A 215 -5.39 15.27 -33.56
C GLY A 215 -5.50 14.26 -32.44
N SER A 216 -5.25 14.67 -31.20
CA SER A 216 -5.35 13.81 -30.03
C SER A 216 -6.47 14.27 -29.09
N ASP A 217 -7.06 13.32 -28.37
CA ASP A 217 -8.08 13.55 -27.34
C ASP A 217 -7.70 12.81 -26.05
N ILE A 218 -8.38 13.12 -24.94
CA ILE A 218 -8.00 12.67 -23.60
C ILE A 218 -9.12 11.82 -22.99
N TYR A 219 -8.76 10.64 -22.52
CA TYR A 219 -9.61 9.82 -21.65
C TYR A 219 -9.13 9.91 -20.21
N THR A 220 -10.03 10.21 -19.28
CA THR A 220 -9.72 10.25 -17.85
C THR A 220 -10.38 9.11 -17.10
N ALA A 221 -9.66 8.56 -16.12
CA ALA A 221 -10.10 7.52 -15.21
C ALA A 221 -9.65 7.88 -13.79
N ASN A 222 -10.43 7.46 -12.80
CA ASN A 222 -10.04 7.58 -11.40
C ASN A 222 -10.60 6.42 -10.57
N THR A 223 -9.97 6.15 -9.44
CA THR A 223 -10.42 5.15 -8.48
C THR A 223 -10.07 5.59 -7.07
N THR A 224 -10.90 5.23 -6.09
CA THR A 224 -10.62 5.43 -4.67
C THR A 224 -10.29 4.09 -4.05
N VAL A 225 -9.19 4.03 -3.31
CA VAL A 225 -8.65 2.82 -2.71
C VAL A 225 -8.21 3.09 -1.28
N ALA A 226 -8.31 2.07 -0.42
CA ALA A 226 -7.81 2.10 0.95
C ALA A 226 -6.77 0.98 1.16
N THR A 227 -5.77 1.25 1.99
CA THR A 227 -4.83 0.24 2.48
C THR A 227 -5.61 -0.78 3.32
N ARG A 228 -5.34 -2.07 3.14
CA ARG A 228 -6.00 -3.12 3.94
C ARG A 228 -5.18 -3.56 5.15
N ASN A 229 -3.94 -3.08 5.29
CA ASN A 229 -3.17 -3.32 6.50
C ASN A 229 -3.55 -2.29 7.57
N SER A 230 -4.32 -2.71 8.58
CA SER A 230 -4.65 -1.88 9.73
C SER A 230 -3.49 -1.91 10.72
N ARG A 231 -2.91 -0.74 10.98
CA ARG A 231 -1.93 -0.61 12.06
C ARG A 231 -2.74 -0.54 13.35
N ILE A 232 -2.72 -1.61 14.14
CA ILE A 232 -3.55 -1.74 15.35
C ILE A 232 -2.95 -0.94 16.52
N VAL A 233 -1.63 -0.75 16.50
CA VAL A 233 -0.85 -0.04 17.53
C VAL A 233 0.22 0.89 16.94
N THR A 234 0.46 2.01 17.60
CA THR A 234 1.59 2.91 17.32
C THR A 234 2.44 3.09 18.56
N VAL A 235 3.76 3.04 18.43
CA VAL A 235 4.69 3.35 19.52
C VAL A 235 5.09 4.82 19.45
N THR A 236 4.82 5.58 20.51
CA THR A 236 5.14 7.00 20.63
C THR A 236 6.32 7.17 21.58
N GLY A 237 7.31 7.99 21.20
CA GLY A 237 8.50 8.24 22.02
C GLY A 237 9.33 6.98 22.31
N GLY A 238 9.22 5.95 21.46
CA GLY A 238 9.96 4.69 21.60
C GLY A 238 9.51 3.78 22.74
N SER A 239 8.48 4.15 23.51
CA SER A 239 8.22 3.51 24.81
C SER A 239 6.72 3.32 25.13
N THR A 240 5.83 4.24 24.77
CA THR A 240 4.38 4.14 25.01
C THR A 240 3.64 3.59 23.79
N VAL A 241 2.67 2.71 23.99
CA VAL A 241 1.91 2.07 22.90
C VAL A 241 0.49 2.62 22.84
N THR A 242 0.12 3.33 21.78
CA THR A 242 -1.25 3.79 21.54
C THR A 242 -2.02 2.76 20.72
N ILE A 243 -3.18 2.34 21.23
CA ILE A 243 -4.08 1.39 20.57
C ILE A 243 -5.06 2.18 19.69
N LEU A 244 -5.04 1.94 18.38
CA LEU A 244 -5.76 2.76 17.41
C LEU A 244 -7.21 2.31 17.17
N GLU A 245 -7.52 1.05 17.47
CA GLU A 245 -8.82 0.45 17.22
C GLU A 245 -9.35 -0.27 18.46
N LYS A 246 -10.67 -0.42 18.55
CA LYS A 246 -11.30 -1.13 19.65
C LYS A 246 -10.83 -2.58 19.64
N SER A 247 -10.24 -3.05 20.73
CA SER A 247 -9.51 -4.32 20.74
C SER A 247 -9.68 -5.10 22.05
N LYS A 248 -9.25 -6.35 22.03
CA LYS A 248 -8.91 -7.17 23.19
C LYS A 248 -7.41 -7.26 23.31
N MET A 249 -6.89 -7.01 24.51
CA MET A 249 -5.47 -7.13 24.80
C MET A 249 -5.20 -8.34 25.69
N ASP A 250 -4.19 -9.11 25.32
CA ASP A 250 -3.53 -10.09 26.16
C ASP A 250 -2.13 -9.57 26.49
N ILE A 251 -1.70 -9.68 27.74
CA ILE A 251 -0.36 -9.24 28.17
C ILE A 251 0.24 -10.28 29.11
N ARG A 252 1.53 -10.57 28.92
CA ARG A 252 2.24 -11.61 29.68
C ARG A 252 3.69 -11.26 29.94
N VAL A 253 4.21 -11.72 31.07
CA VAL A 253 5.66 -11.71 31.33
C VAL A 253 6.28 -12.94 30.65
N LEU A 254 7.32 -12.72 29.85
CA LEU A 254 8.09 -13.78 29.18
C LEU A 254 9.24 -14.29 30.05
N GLY A 255 9.82 -13.41 30.87
CA GLY A 255 10.90 -13.75 31.78
C GLY A 255 11.39 -12.53 32.56
N SER A 256 12.29 -12.78 33.50
CA SER A 256 12.97 -11.77 34.32
C SER A 256 14.27 -12.37 34.83
N GLU A 257 15.39 -11.68 34.61
CA GLU A 257 16.71 -12.12 35.04
C GLU A 257 17.48 -10.95 35.64
N ILE A 258 17.62 -10.94 36.96
CA ILE A 258 18.40 -9.94 37.68
C ILE A 258 19.00 -10.55 38.95
N THR A 259 20.27 -10.26 39.24
CA THR A 259 20.99 -10.81 40.40
C THR A 259 21.73 -9.74 41.20
N CYS A 260 21.93 -10.00 42.49
CA CYS A 260 22.72 -9.15 43.36
C CYS A 260 24.22 -9.39 43.14
N GLY A 261 24.79 -8.75 42.11
CA GLY A 261 26.17 -8.98 41.72
C GLY A 261 26.36 -10.26 40.90
N VAL A 262 27.56 -10.45 40.36
CA VAL A 262 27.91 -11.62 39.53
C VAL A 262 27.78 -12.90 40.36
N GLY A 263 26.87 -13.79 39.95
CA GLY A 263 26.61 -15.06 40.63
C GLY A 263 25.92 -14.93 42.00
N GLY A 264 25.43 -13.74 42.33
CA GLY A 264 24.67 -13.50 43.56
C GLY A 264 23.23 -14.05 43.52
N PRO A 265 22.48 -13.93 44.62
CA PRO A 265 21.09 -14.34 44.66
C PRO A 265 20.23 -13.50 43.68
N PRO A 266 19.16 -14.08 43.11
CA PRO A 266 18.19 -13.34 42.30
C PRO A 266 17.57 -12.17 43.08
N ILE A 267 17.31 -11.07 42.39
CA ILE A 267 16.58 -9.92 42.94
C ILE A 267 15.09 -10.09 42.62
N ASN A 268 14.23 -9.81 43.60
CA ASN A 268 12.79 -9.88 43.38
C ASN A 268 12.35 -8.74 42.47
N THR A 269 11.76 -9.08 41.33
CA THR A 269 11.15 -8.11 40.42
C THR A 269 9.62 -8.09 40.57
N SER A 270 9.01 -7.03 40.07
CA SER A 270 7.56 -6.94 39.89
C SER A 270 7.27 -6.18 38.60
N ALA A 271 6.23 -6.59 37.89
CA ALA A 271 5.76 -5.92 36.68
C ALA A 271 4.31 -5.46 36.84
N ALA A 272 3.92 -4.43 36.12
CA ALA A 272 2.54 -4.03 35.95
C ALA A 272 2.32 -3.48 34.54
N TYR A 273 1.05 -3.35 34.16
CA TYR A 273 0.67 -2.56 33.01
C TYR A 273 -0.33 -1.49 33.42
N GLU A 274 -0.27 -0.37 32.73
CA GLU A 274 -1.15 0.77 32.88
C GLU A 274 -1.87 1.03 31.56
N LEU A 275 -3.18 1.24 31.63
CA LEU A 275 -4.02 1.67 30.53
C LEU A 275 -4.58 3.04 30.82
N THR A 276 -4.26 4.01 29.95
CA THR A 276 -4.69 5.40 30.07
C THR A 276 -5.61 5.76 28.90
N HIS A 277 -6.84 6.16 29.21
CA HIS A 277 -7.83 6.60 28.21
C HIS A 277 -8.52 7.88 28.68
N GLY A 278 -8.15 9.02 28.08
CA GLY A 278 -8.60 10.33 28.50
C GLY A 278 -8.05 10.69 29.88
N GLN A 279 -8.92 10.68 30.90
CA GLN A 279 -8.55 10.93 32.31
C GLN A 279 -8.63 9.66 33.16
N GLN A 280 -8.98 8.51 32.56
CA GLN A 280 -9.10 7.25 33.26
C GLN A 280 -7.78 6.49 33.17
N ILE A 281 -7.27 6.04 34.31
CA ILE A 281 -6.04 5.25 34.44
C ILE A 281 -6.41 3.94 35.14
N SER A 282 -6.01 2.81 34.56
CA SER A 282 -6.20 1.48 35.12
C SER A 282 -4.87 0.73 35.15
N GLN A 283 -4.40 0.39 36.36
CA GLN A 283 -3.15 -0.35 36.53
C GLN A 283 -3.42 -1.76 37.05
N SER A 284 -2.63 -2.74 36.63
CA SER A 284 -2.75 -4.12 37.09
C SER A 284 -1.40 -4.83 37.13
N ALA A 285 -1.15 -5.55 38.23
CA ALA A 285 0.10 -6.25 38.46
C ALA A 285 0.22 -7.54 37.64
N LEU A 286 1.46 -7.87 37.26
CA LEU A 286 1.88 -9.09 36.58
C LEU A 286 2.97 -9.77 37.41
N SER A 287 2.81 -11.07 37.67
CA SER A 287 3.84 -11.86 38.37
C SER A 287 5.08 -12.03 37.48
N THR A 288 6.27 -11.75 38.01
CA THR A 288 7.56 -12.08 37.39
C THR A 288 8.16 -13.38 37.95
N VAL A 289 7.52 -13.96 38.96
CA VAL A 289 7.91 -15.24 39.57
C VAL A 289 7.01 -16.35 39.03
N ALA A 290 7.57 -17.52 38.74
CA ALA A 290 6.83 -18.64 38.20
C ALA A 290 5.65 -19.07 39.11
N PRO A 291 4.44 -19.28 38.57
CA PRO A 291 4.06 -19.11 37.17
C PRO A 291 4.01 -17.62 36.76
N LEU A 292 4.64 -17.32 35.61
CA LEU A 292 4.70 -15.96 35.10
C LEU A 292 3.30 -15.40 34.84
N GLY A 293 3.14 -14.11 35.10
CA GLY A 293 1.88 -13.39 35.04
C GLY A 293 1.34 -13.29 33.62
N VAL A 294 0.07 -13.61 33.46
CA VAL A 294 -0.68 -13.48 32.21
C VAL A 294 -2.03 -12.86 32.52
N GLN A 295 -2.42 -11.86 31.74
CA GLN A 295 -3.77 -11.29 31.73
C GLN A 295 -4.30 -11.38 30.31
N THR A 296 -5.56 -11.78 30.16
CA THR A 296 -6.17 -12.04 28.84
C THR A 296 -7.52 -11.36 28.70
N ASN A 297 -7.92 -11.09 27.46
CA ASN A 297 -9.24 -10.53 27.10
C ASN A 297 -9.52 -9.15 27.74
N ILE A 298 -8.49 -8.35 27.97
CA ILE A 298 -8.63 -6.99 28.49
C ILE A 298 -9.27 -6.13 27.41
N SER A 299 -10.43 -5.53 27.69
CA SER A 299 -11.11 -4.69 26.69
C SER A 299 -10.48 -3.31 26.65
N VAL A 300 -10.04 -2.88 25.47
CA VAL A 300 -9.36 -1.60 25.26
C VAL A 300 -10.08 -0.78 24.20
N ALA A 301 -10.31 0.50 24.49
CA ALA A 301 -10.96 1.42 23.57
C ALA A 301 -9.93 2.01 22.57
N PRO A 302 -10.36 2.46 21.38
CA PRO A 302 -9.51 3.26 20.51
C PRO A 302 -8.95 4.48 21.25
N GLY A 303 -7.69 4.83 21.01
CA GLY A 303 -7.00 5.93 21.67
C GLY A 303 -6.51 5.62 23.09
N THR A 304 -6.60 4.37 23.55
CA THR A 304 -6.00 3.97 24.84
C THR A 304 -4.49 3.89 24.71
N GLU A 305 -3.76 4.47 25.66
CA GLU A 305 -2.32 4.33 25.81
C GLU A 305 -2.02 3.16 26.76
N LEU A 306 -1.15 2.26 26.33
CA LEU A 306 -0.59 1.18 27.11
C LEU A 306 0.83 1.56 27.52
N ALA A 307 1.07 1.53 28.82
CA ALA A 307 2.39 1.57 29.42
C ALA A 307 2.62 0.33 30.28
N THR A 308 3.89 0.04 30.53
CA THR A 308 4.30 -1.06 31.41
C THR A 308 5.29 -0.56 32.44
N ASP A 309 5.15 -1.05 33.66
CA ASP A 309 6.00 -0.71 34.80
C ASP A 309 6.82 -1.92 35.20
N GLY A 310 8.08 -1.67 35.56
CA GLY A 310 9.01 -2.66 36.09
C GLY A 310 9.64 -2.13 37.37
N ALA A 311 9.75 -2.98 38.38
CA ALA A 311 10.45 -2.62 39.61
C ALA A 311 11.30 -3.77 40.13
N SER A 312 12.43 -3.43 40.73
CA SER A 312 13.28 -4.33 41.49
C SER A 312 13.20 -3.96 42.97
N THR A 313 12.97 -4.97 43.82
CA THR A 313 12.95 -4.82 45.27
C THR A 313 14.11 -5.59 45.86
N THR A 314 15.07 -4.86 46.42
CA THR A 314 16.25 -5.43 47.06
C THR A 314 16.06 -5.46 48.57
N GLY A 315 16.22 -6.64 49.15
CA GLY A 315 16.47 -6.74 50.58
C GLY A 315 17.98 -6.66 50.84
N GLY A 316 18.45 -5.71 51.66
CA GLY A 316 19.85 -5.70 52.15
C GLY A 316 20.82 -4.81 51.36
N SER A 317 22.03 -5.33 51.08
CA SER A 317 23.19 -4.59 50.50
C SER A 317 23.23 -4.55 48.97
N CYS A 318 22.25 -5.15 48.31
CA CYS A 318 22.07 -5.06 46.86
C CYS A 318 21.50 -3.67 46.54
N SER A 319 21.81 -3.10 45.36
CA SER A 319 21.42 -1.76 44.88
C SER A 319 20.03 -1.26 45.33
N PRO A 320 19.77 0.06 45.41
CA PRO A 320 18.48 0.57 45.88
C PRO A 320 17.30 0.03 45.06
N ASN A 321 16.10 0.01 45.66
CA ASN A 321 14.87 -0.29 44.92
C ASN A 321 14.75 0.62 43.70
N ILE A 322 14.53 0.03 42.53
CA ILE A 322 14.37 0.76 41.27
C ILE A 322 12.94 0.57 40.77
N SER A 323 12.34 1.63 40.25
CA SER A 323 11.07 1.58 39.56
C SER A 323 11.16 2.39 38.27
N VAL A 324 10.73 1.78 37.18
CA VAL A 324 10.82 2.30 35.81
C VAL A 324 9.47 2.10 35.15
N SER A 325 9.07 3.06 34.33
CA SER A 325 7.87 2.95 33.49
C SER A 325 8.24 3.21 32.04
N SER A 326 7.45 2.65 31.13
CA SER A 326 7.58 2.91 29.69
C SER A 326 6.96 4.25 29.28
N ASP A 327 6.16 4.91 30.12
CA ASP A 327 5.49 6.18 29.78
C ASP A 327 6.36 7.43 30.00
N ASN A 328 7.41 7.31 30.80
CA ASN A 328 8.23 8.43 31.26
C ASN A 328 9.48 8.67 30.39
N ASN A 329 9.55 8.02 29.22
CA ASN A 329 10.66 8.10 28.28
C ASN A 329 12.02 7.82 28.96
N SER A 330 12.05 6.85 29.87
CA SER A 330 13.30 6.41 30.47
C SER A 330 14.15 5.69 29.43
N ASN A 331 15.46 5.92 29.46
CA ASN A 331 16.44 5.13 28.73
C ASN A 331 16.60 3.70 29.30
N ARG A 332 15.58 3.20 30.01
CA ARG A 332 15.57 1.93 30.75
C ARG A 332 14.42 1.03 30.34
N VAL A 333 13.62 1.45 29.35
CA VAL A 333 12.66 0.59 28.68
C VAL A 333 12.88 0.68 27.18
N LEU A 334 12.89 -0.46 26.51
CA LEU A 334 12.84 -0.55 25.05
C LEU A 334 11.55 -1.24 24.64
N THR A 335 10.81 -0.62 23.72
CA THR A 335 9.62 -1.22 23.11
C THR A 335 9.95 -1.67 21.70
N LEU A 336 9.90 -2.97 21.46
CA LEU A 336 10.22 -3.61 20.19
C LEU A 336 8.96 -4.02 19.43
N GLN A 337 8.95 -3.74 18.14
CA GLN A 337 7.96 -4.15 17.16
C GLN A 337 8.53 -5.23 16.22
N ASN A 338 7.67 -5.83 15.40
CA ASN A 338 8.08 -6.78 14.37
C ASN A 338 9.16 -6.17 13.45
N GLY A 339 10.25 -6.91 13.22
CA GLY A 339 11.39 -6.50 12.41
C GLY A 339 12.48 -5.72 13.15
N ASP A 340 12.24 -5.24 14.36
CA ASP A 340 13.26 -4.55 15.17
C ASP A 340 14.42 -5.50 15.52
N SER A 341 15.62 -4.95 15.68
CA SER A 341 16.77 -5.75 16.13
C SER A 341 16.75 -5.87 17.65
N ILE A 342 16.98 -7.08 18.17
CA ILE A 342 17.24 -7.26 19.60
C ILE A 342 18.55 -6.54 19.94
N PRO A 343 18.58 -5.71 20.99
CA PRO A 343 19.82 -5.10 21.45
C PRO A 343 20.85 -6.16 21.85
N ASP A 344 22.07 -6.02 21.34
CA ASP A 344 23.19 -6.91 21.67
C ASP A 344 23.91 -6.43 22.94
N TYR A 345 23.23 -6.53 24.08
CA TYR A 345 23.85 -6.28 25.37
C TYR A 345 24.45 -7.56 25.93
N THR A 346 25.63 -7.44 26.53
CA THR A 346 26.27 -8.57 27.23
C THR A 346 25.55 -8.78 28.56
N PRO A 347 24.99 -9.97 28.83
CA PRO A 347 24.29 -10.22 30.08
C PRO A 347 25.23 -10.09 31.27
N TYR A 348 24.73 -9.53 32.37
CA TYR A 348 25.52 -9.37 33.57
C TYR A 348 25.90 -10.72 34.21
N GLY A 349 27.18 -11.03 34.20
CA GLY A 349 27.71 -12.25 34.81
C GLY A 349 27.24 -13.53 34.10
N ASN A 350 26.38 -14.31 34.76
CA ASN A 350 25.85 -15.59 34.26
C ASN A 350 24.33 -15.56 34.05
N GLN A 351 23.74 -14.37 33.92
CA GLN A 351 22.32 -14.23 33.63
C GLN A 351 22.00 -14.72 32.21
N LEU A 352 20.73 -15.08 31.97
CA LEU A 352 20.30 -15.48 30.63
C LEU A 352 20.29 -14.26 29.70
N PRO A 353 20.77 -14.40 28.45
CA PRO A 353 20.66 -13.31 27.49
C PRO A 353 19.21 -13.07 27.07
N ILE A 354 18.91 -11.83 26.65
CA ILE A 354 17.62 -11.42 26.09
C ILE A 354 17.13 -12.43 25.05
N SER A 355 18.01 -12.87 24.15
CA SER A 355 17.72 -13.82 23.07
C SER A 355 17.24 -15.20 23.55
N THR A 356 17.64 -15.62 24.76
CA THR A 356 17.12 -16.86 25.37
C THR A 356 15.71 -16.66 25.89
N ILE A 357 15.41 -15.52 26.51
CA ILE A 357 14.05 -15.18 26.99
C ILE A 357 13.09 -14.99 25.80
N THR A 358 13.59 -14.42 24.70
CA THR A 358 12.81 -14.12 23.49
C THR A 358 12.90 -15.17 22.38
N GLN A 359 13.43 -16.37 22.65
CA GLN A 359 13.74 -17.40 21.64
C GLN A 359 12.57 -17.79 20.72
N GLY A 360 11.31 -17.62 21.15
CA GLY A 360 10.10 -17.87 20.34
C GLY A 360 9.60 -16.68 19.51
N TYR A 361 10.27 -15.54 19.61
CA TYR A 361 9.85 -14.25 19.05
C TYR A 361 10.96 -13.56 18.27
N ILE A 362 12.02 -14.28 17.92
CA ILE A 362 13.16 -13.75 17.17
C ILE A 362 13.60 -14.72 16.08
N ASP A 363 14.16 -14.20 14.98
CA ASP A 363 14.75 -14.99 13.92
C ASP A 363 16.23 -15.34 14.19
N THR A 364 16.82 -16.09 13.26
CA THR A 364 18.24 -16.48 13.33
C THR A 364 19.21 -15.31 13.23
N ASN A 365 18.75 -14.12 12.81
CA ASN A 365 19.53 -12.89 12.71
C ASN A 365 19.31 -11.95 13.90
N GLN A 366 18.67 -12.43 14.98
CA GLN A 366 18.31 -11.64 16.16
C GLN A 366 17.35 -10.46 15.86
N ARG A 367 16.48 -10.61 14.85
CA ARG A 367 15.37 -9.68 14.62
C ARG A 367 14.09 -10.22 15.22
N VAL A 368 13.27 -9.33 15.77
CA VAL A 368 11.97 -9.66 16.35
C VAL A 368 11.02 -10.16 15.25
N THR A 369 10.43 -11.32 15.46
CA THR A 369 9.40 -11.95 14.61
C THR A 369 8.12 -12.14 15.41
N ILE A 370 7.32 -11.08 15.47
CA ILE A 370 6.01 -11.05 16.14
C ILE A 370 4.94 -10.56 15.16
N ALA A 371 3.66 -10.77 15.44
CA ALA A 371 2.61 -10.18 14.62
C ALA A 371 2.57 -8.64 14.79
N ASP A 372 2.09 -7.90 13.78
CA ASP A 372 2.04 -6.43 13.79
C ASP A 372 1.17 -5.85 14.92
N ASN A 373 0.35 -6.71 15.53
CA ASN A 373 -0.50 -6.40 16.66
C ASN A 373 0.14 -6.77 18.01
N GLN A 374 1.42 -7.10 18.01
CA GLN A 374 2.20 -7.46 19.18
C GLN A 374 3.34 -6.47 19.41
N VAL A 375 3.73 -6.32 20.67
CA VAL A 375 4.84 -5.47 21.12
C VAL A 375 5.55 -6.13 22.29
N ILE A 376 6.88 -6.03 22.32
CA ILE A 376 7.72 -6.53 23.41
C ILE A 376 8.30 -5.35 24.18
N PHE A 377 8.25 -5.39 25.51
CA PHE A 377 8.92 -4.43 26.38
C PHE A 377 10.11 -5.10 27.07
N LEU A 378 11.27 -4.47 27.01
CA LEU A 378 12.50 -4.89 27.68
C LEU A 378 12.86 -3.86 28.76
N PHE A 379 13.20 -4.31 29.96
CA PHE A 379 13.45 -3.43 31.11
C PHE A 379 14.87 -3.56 31.65
N GLU A 380 15.41 -2.43 32.07
CA GLU A 380 16.69 -2.27 32.76
C GLU A 380 16.50 -1.65 34.16
N LEU A 381 16.69 -2.50 35.18
CA LEU A 381 16.47 -2.31 36.62
C LEU A 381 17.76 -2.52 37.45
N GLY A 382 18.92 -2.66 36.81
CA GLY A 382 20.25 -2.71 37.41
C GLY A 382 20.94 -1.35 37.38
N SER A 383 21.58 -1.01 36.26
CA SER A 383 22.25 0.29 36.05
C SER A 383 21.44 1.26 35.20
N GLY A 384 21.68 2.57 35.32
CA GLY A 384 21.06 3.58 34.46
C GLY A 384 21.94 4.06 33.32
N SER A 385 23.16 3.55 33.25
CA SER A 385 24.21 4.04 32.37
C SER A 385 24.51 3.02 31.27
N PRO A 386 24.36 3.38 29.97
CA PRO A 386 24.62 2.50 28.83
C PRO A 386 26.04 1.93 28.65
N GLY A 387 26.92 2.06 29.64
CA GLY A 387 28.28 1.53 29.64
C GLY A 387 28.63 0.72 30.88
N ASP A 388 27.66 0.50 31.79
CA ASP A 388 27.88 -0.36 32.94
C ASP A 388 27.59 -1.81 32.55
N ASP A 389 28.39 -2.75 33.06
CA ASP A 389 28.25 -4.18 32.75
C ASP A 389 26.88 -4.78 33.14
N SER A 390 26.12 -4.09 33.99
CA SER A 390 24.78 -4.47 34.42
C SER A 390 23.68 -3.66 33.74
N TYR A 391 23.95 -3.10 32.56
CA TYR A 391 22.97 -2.43 31.70
C TYR A 391 22.71 -3.31 30.48
N ASP A 392 21.66 -4.13 30.55
CA ASP A 392 21.48 -5.26 29.65
C ASP A 392 20.02 -5.63 29.31
N PHE A 393 19.02 -4.96 29.91
CA PHE A 393 17.60 -5.00 29.49
C PHE A 393 16.89 -6.37 29.56
N GLN A 394 17.47 -7.40 30.17
CA GLN A 394 16.77 -8.66 30.43
C GLN A 394 16.07 -8.74 31.79
N ASP A 395 16.11 -7.67 32.59
CA ASP A 395 15.63 -7.70 33.97
C ASP A 395 14.13 -8.01 34.04
N ILE A 396 13.33 -7.52 33.09
CA ILE A 396 11.95 -7.95 32.85
C ILE A 396 11.67 -7.90 31.34
N VAL A 397 11.02 -8.95 30.81
CA VAL A 397 10.54 -9.01 29.42
C VAL A 397 9.04 -9.23 29.40
N ILE A 398 8.29 -8.37 28.71
CA ILE A 398 6.82 -8.42 28.63
C ILE A 398 6.40 -8.46 27.16
N LEU A 399 5.40 -9.28 26.83
CA LEU A 399 4.74 -9.30 25.52
C LEU A 399 3.27 -8.86 25.68
N ALA A 400 2.85 -7.87 24.90
CA ALA A 400 1.45 -7.53 24.72
C ALA A 400 0.98 -7.92 23.31
N THR A 401 -0.27 -8.40 23.20
CA THR A 401 -0.94 -8.77 21.95
C THR A 401 -2.31 -8.08 21.92
N ILE A 402 -2.56 -7.26 20.90
CA ILE A 402 -3.74 -6.40 20.78
C ILE A 402 -4.57 -6.89 19.59
N THR A 403 -5.69 -7.56 19.83
CA THR A 403 -6.54 -8.13 18.77
C THR A 403 -7.77 -7.26 18.54
N PRO A 404 -7.99 -6.68 17.35
CA PRO A 404 -9.17 -5.88 17.07
C PRO A 404 -10.46 -6.65 17.31
N ASP A 405 -11.44 -6.00 17.95
CA ASP A 405 -12.80 -6.52 18.00
C ASP A 405 -13.33 -6.55 16.56
N SER A 406 -13.55 -7.75 16.00
CA SER A 406 -14.02 -7.92 14.61
C SER A 406 -15.48 -7.48 14.37
N SER A 407 -16.01 -6.53 15.15
CA SER A 407 -17.35 -5.99 14.94
C SER A 407 -17.32 -4.85 13.92
N THR A 408 -16.89 -5.14 12.69
CA THR A 408 -17.31 -4.32 11.55
C THR A 408 -18.70 -4.78 11.14
N THR A 409 -19.72 -4.11 11.66
CA THR A 409 -21.02 -4.02 11.00
C THR A 409 -20.78 -3.43 9.61
N VAL A 410 -20.61 -4.29 8.62
CA VAL A 410 -20.96 -3.96 7.24
C VAL A 410 -22.47 -3.77 7.26
N ALA A 411 -22.91 -2.51 7.35
CA ALA A 411 -24.28 -2.19 7.00
C ALA A 411 -24.47 -2.67 5.54
N PRO A 412 -25.45 -3.53 5.24
CA PRO A 412 -25.73 -3.88 3.87
C PRO A 412 -26.09 -2.60 3.13
N ASP A 413 -25.36 -2.31 2.07
CA ASP A 413 -25.68 -1.29 1.08
C ASP A 413 -27.08 -1.58 0.54
N SER A 414 -28.07 -0.82 1.00
CA SER A 414 -29.38 -0.78 0.38
C SER A 414 -29.36 0.29 -0.71
N SER A 415 -28.74 -0.02 -1.83
CA SER A 415 -28.95 0.69 -3.10
C SER A 415 -28.93 -0.30 -4.26
N GLY A 416 -30.12 -0.54 -4.82
CA GLY A 416 -30.37 -1.49 -5.91
C GLY A 416 -31.77 -2.06 -5.85
#